data_AF-A0AAV8YV50-F1
#
_entry.id   AF-A0AAV8YV50-F1
#
_cell.length_a   1.000
_cell.length_b   1.000
_cell.length_c   1.000
_cell.angle_alpha   90.00
_cell.angle_beta   90.00
_cell.angle_gamma   90.00
#
_symmetry.space_group_name_H-M   'P 1'
#
loop_
_entity.id
_entity.type
_entity.pdbx_description
1 polymer ?
#
loop_
_entity_poly.entity_id
_entity_poly.type
_entity_poly.pdbx_seq_one_letter_code
_entity_poly.pdbx_strand_id
1 'polypeptide(L)'
;MLLSGEKGSKGWETIGTDGEEPPLLLKDCISYDEIKLSVFLSVSSYTYFVNLGDRRNMAKYTADRENIQDEGVIVGMIGPRLKKPNVMEYQEIVINDKQNTSKNGYCSLVTNSVHKLFSNFYEETCMDFAETMKFKATLPRTNSRYTDLKGKNTIFDNHLYYKRLAISIDTLLMEANYRAKLRDTTAYVHVVGLGLGVWRISTHQEKVYMDAFAKRISKCGECKDGQIFPIEDHPSTGIKIHIFQRQPHEKLTNENADKNSVYKISEEFLFSNC
;
A
#
# COMPACT_ATOMS: atom_id res chain seq x y z
N MET A 1 13.89 17.98 7.28
CA MET A 1 14.72 19.11 6.80
C MET A 1 14.04 19.61 5.54
N LEU A 2 13.70 20.89 5.51
CA LEU A 2 13.10 21.55 4.35
C LEU A 2 14.17 21.87 3.29
N LEU A 3 13.74 22.24 2.08
CA LEU A 3 14.65 22.70 1.03
C LEU A 3 15.44 23.95 1.46
N SER A 4 14.88 24.77 2.36
CA SER A 4 15.58 25.91 2.99
C SER A 4 16.69 25.50 3.96
N GLY A 5 16.82 24.22 4.29
CA GLY A 5 17.74 23.70 5.30
C GLY A 5 17.16 23.69 6.73
N GLU A 6 16.00 24.31 6.94
CA GLU A 6 15.31 24.32 8.24
C GLU A 6 14.89 22.92 8.68
N LYS A 7 14.82 22.70 10.01
CA LYS A 7 14.54 21.39 10.61
C LYS A 7 13.47 21.51 11.68
N GLY A 8 12.58 20.52 11.74
CA GLY A 8 11.50 20.42 12.72
C GLY A 8 10.77 19.08 12.56
N SER A 9 9.85 18.80 13.47
CA SER A 9 9.10 17.53 13.53
C SER A 9 7.60 17.69 13.83
N LYS A 10 7.07 18.92 13.81
CA LYS A 10 5.67 19.26 14.16
C LYS A 10 5.11 20.30 13.21
N GLY A 11 3.79 20.48 13.21
CA GLY A 11 3.11 21.51 12.45
C GLY A 11 2.81 21.15 11.00
N TRP A 12 3.26 19.99 10.51
CA TRP A 12 3.02 19.59 9.12
C TRP A 12 1.52 19.48 8.77
N GLU A 13 0.69 19.23 9.76
CA GLU A 13 -0.77 19.19 9.64
C GLU A 13 -1.43 20.53 9.34
N THR A 14 -0.73 21.66 9.50
CA THR A 14 -1.31 23.00 9.23
C THR A 14 -1.12 23.47 7.80
N ILE A 15 -0.21 22.84 7.04
CA ILE A 15 0.10 23.20 5.64
C ILE A 15 -1.17 23.09 4.78
N GLY A 16 -1.53 24.18 4.10
CA GLY A 16 -2.75 24.25 3.28
C GLY A 16 -4.04 24.51 4.05
N THR A 17 -3.95 24.83 5.34
CA THR A 17 -5.07 25.29 6.17
C THR A 17 -4.95 26.78 6.47
N ASP A 18 -6.02 27.40 7.00
CA ASP A 18 -5.97 28.79 7.48
C ASP A 18 -4.93 29.03 8.60
N GLY A 19 -4.42 27.96 9.22
CA GLY A 19 -3.37 28.01 10.25
C GLY A 19 -1.96 27.72 9.74
N GLU A 20 -1.71 27.73 8.43
CA GLU A 20 -0.36 27.59 7.90
C GLU A 20 0.51 28.83 8.23
N GLU A 21 1.76 28.60 8.63
CA GLU A 21 2.69 29.66 8.99
C GLU A 21 4.09 29.33 8.45
N PRO A 22 4.91 30.33 8.07
CA PRO A 22 6.29 30.08 7.67
C PRO A 22 7.09 29.31 8.75
N PRO A 23 7.94 28.34 8.38
CA PRO A 23 8.32 27.95 7.01
C PRO A 23 7.41 26.89 6.36
N LEU A 24 6.33 26.47 7.03
CA LEU A 24 5.43 25.39 6.61
C LEU A 24 4.24 25.95 5.82
N LEU A 25 4.54 26.47 4.62
CA LEU A 25 3.53 27.02 3.71
C LEU A 25 3.27 26.06 2.56
N LEU A 26 2.02 25.96 2.11
CA LEU A 26 1.60 25.11 0.99
C LEU A 26 2.40 25.39 -0.30
N LYS A 27 2.76 26.65 -0.54
CA LYS A 27 3.57 27.03 -1.71
C LYS A 27 5.00 26.44 -1.68
N ASP A 28 5.50 26.09 -0.50
CA ASP A 28 6.89 25.64 -0.27
C ASP A 28 6.96 24.16 0.14
N CYS A 29 5.84 23.58 0.62
CA CYS A 29 5.76 22.24 1.20
C CYS A 29 4.51 21.50 0.73
N ILE A 30 4.61 20.17 0.65
CA ILE A 30 3.47 19.30 0.34
C ILE A 30 2.55 19.11 1.56
N SER A 31 1.27 19.35 1.38
CA SER A 31 0.21 19.15 2.39
C SER A 31 -0.12 17.66 2.59
N TYR A 32 -0.81 17.32 3.68
CA TYR A 32 -1.29 15.93 3.86
C TYR A 32 -2.32 15.50 2.81
N ASP A 33 -3.09 16.43 2.25
CA ASP A 33 -4.04 16.11 1.18
C ASP A 33 -3.31 15.75 -0.11
N GLU A 34 -2.28 16.51 -0.48
CA GLU A 34 -1.42 16.18 -1.62
C GLU A 34 -0.63 14.88 -1.38
N ILE A 35 -0.11 14.66 -0.16
CA ILE A 35 0.53 13.37 0.18
C ILE A 35 -0.49 12.24 0.01
N LYS A 36 -1.73 12.40 0.49
CA LYS A 36 -2.81 11.40 0.39
C LYS A 36 -3.22 11.08 -1.05
N LEU A 37 -3.03 11.99 -1.98
CA LEU A 37 -3.18 11.70 -3.41
C LEU A 37 -1.94 11.01 -3.98
N SER A 38 -0.73 11.44 -3.57
CA SER A 38 0.53 10.90 -4.10
C SER A 38 0.73 9.41 -3.81
N VAL A 39 0.12 8.87 -2.74
CA VAL A 39 0.25 7.44 -2.38
C VAL A 39 -0.33 6.48 -3.41
N PHE A 40 -1.16 6.96 -4.35
CA PHE A 40 -1.68 6.16 -5.46
C PHE A 40 -0.73 6.11 -6.66
N LEU A 41 0.29 6.96 -6.69
CA LEU A 41 1.30 6.93 -7.73
C LEU A 41 2.29 5.79 -7.45
N SER A 42 2.60 5.04 -8.50
CA SER A 42 3.61 4.00 -8.49
C SER A 42 4.64 4.28 -9.57
N VAL A 43 5.91 4.02 -9.30
CA VAL A 43 7.00 4.23 -10.25
C VAL A 43 7.70 2.91 -10.51
N SER A 44 7.84 2.51 -11.77
CA SER A 44 8.55 1.29 -12.15
C SER A 44 9.78 1.60 -13.00
N SER A 45 10.92 0.99 -12.69
CA SER A 45 12.17 1.16 -13.43
C SER A 45 12.85 -0.17 -13.70
N TYR A 46 13.45 -0.30 -14.88
CA TYR A 46 14.45 -1.34 -15.13
C TYR A 46 15.69 -1.05 -14.28
N THR A 47 16.23 -2.09 -13.64
CA THR A 47 17.31 -1.96 -12.67
C THR A 47 18.29 -3.11 -12.81
N TYR A 48 19.59 -2.78 -12.85
CA TYR A 48 20.66 -3.75 -12.66
C TYR A 48 20.88 -4.00 -11.17
N PHE A 49 20.81 -5.26 -10.76
CA PHE A 49 21.04 -5.59 -9.35
C PHE A 49 22.53 -5.74 -9.08
N VAL A 50 22.99 -5.01 -8.06
CA VAL A 50 24.40 -4.96 -7.65
C VAL A 50 24.72 -5.85 -6.44
N ASN A 51 23.68 -6.39 -5.78
CA ASN A 51 23.74 -7.24 -4.59
C ASN A 51 22.39 -7.95 -4.38
N LEU A 52 22.24 -8.71 -3.28
CA LEU A 52 21.01 -9.46 -2.94
C LEU A 52 19.83 -8.59 -2.48
N GLY A 53 20.04 -7.30 -2.21
CA GLY A 53 18.96 -6.36 -1.88
C GLY A 53 18.49 -6.32 -0.43
N ASP A 54 19.28 -6.85 0.53
CA ASP A 54 19.04 -6.69 1.97
C ASP A 54 19.07 -5.22 2.42
N ARG A 55 18.16 -4.83 3.33
CA ARG A 55 18.01 -3.45 3.81
C ARG A 55 19.26 -2.86 4.48
N ARG A 56 20.20 -3.68 4.94
CA ARG A 56 21.44 -3.26 5.61
C ARG A 56 22.65 -3.30 4.69
N ASN A 57 22.49 -3.69 3.43
CA ASN A 57 23.60 -3.80 2.49
C ASN A 57 24.17 -2.43 2.08
N MET A 58 23.41 -1.34 2.29
CA MET A 58 23.80 0.05 1.96
C MET A 58 24.27 0.20 0.51
N ALA A 59 23.61 -0.49 -0.43
CA ALA A 59 23.94 -0.51 -1.85
C ALA A 59 25.39 -0.96 -2.15
N LYS A 60 26.04 -1.68 -1.23
CA LYS A 60 27.39 -2.22 -1.47
C LYS A 60 27.33 -3.24 -2.60
N TYR A 61 28.20 -3.06 -3.59
CA TYR A 61 28.37 -3.99 -4.70
C TYR A 61 28.93 -5.33 -4.21
N THR A 62 28.38 -6.43 -4.72
CA THR A 62 28.89 -7.79 -4.48
C THR A 62 29.68 -8.25 -5.70
N ALA A 63 30.98 -8.54 -5.52
CA ALA A 63 31.85 -9.01 -6.60
C ALA A 63 31.49 -10.42 -7.08
N ASP A 64 31.17 -11.32 -6.15
CA ASP A 64 30.60 -12.62 -6.46
C ASP A 64 29.12 -12.46 -6.85
N ARG A 65 28.82 -12.74 -8.12
CA ARG A 65 27.48 -12.59 -8.71
C ARG A 65 26.78 -13.93 -8.94
N GLU A 66 27.34 -15.07 -8.49
CA GLU A 66 26.79 -16.40 -8.80
C GLU A 66 25.30 -16.53 -8.44
N ASN A 67 24.91 -15.96 -7.29
CA ASN A 67 23.56 -16.04 -6.72
C ASN A 67 22.73 -14.76 -6.87
N ILE A 68 23.16 -13.80 -7.70
CA ILE A 68 22.46 -12.52 -7.89
C ILE A 68 21.85 -12.50 -9.28
N GLN A 69 20.58 -12.15 -9.38
CA GLN A 69 19.94 -11.88 -10.67
C GLN A 69 20.56 -10.62 -11.29
N ASP A 70 20.84 -10.61 -12.60
CA ASP A 70 21.55 -9.48 -13.20
C ASP A 70 20.67 -8.22 -13.34
N GLU A 71 19.44 -8.39 -13.80
CA GLU A 71 18.49 -7.31 -14.02
C GLU A 71 17.07 -7.70 -13.61
N GLY A 72 16.26 -6.67 -13.35
CA GLY A 72 14.83 -6.81 -13.10
C GLY A 72 14.14 -5.45 -13.13
N VAL A 73 12.94 -5.40 -12.58
CA VAL A 73 12.15 -4.19 -12.45
C VAL A 73 11.94 -3.89 -10.97
N ILE A 74 12.25 -2.68 -10.53
CA ILE A 74 11.84 -2.20 -9.21
C ILE A 74 10.58 -1.37 -9.36
N VAL A 75 9.57 -1.64 -8.55
CA VAL A 75 8.32 -0.87 -8.47
C VAL A 75 8.23 -0.21 -7.10
N GLY A 76 8.37 1.11 -7.08
CA GLY A 76 8.15 1.96 -5.92
C GLY A 76 6.65 2.11 -5.67
N MET A 77 6.17 1.62 -4.53
CA MET A 77 4.76 1.65 -4.15
C MET A 77 4.58 2.03 -2.68
N ILE A 78 3.46 2.71 -2.37
CA ILE A 78 3.17 3.21 -1.03
C ILE A 78 1.96 2.48 -0.46
N GLY A 79 2.17 1.80 0.68
CA GLY A 79 1.10 1.19 1.46
C GLY A 79 0.34 2.18 2.35
N PRO A 80 -0.77 1.74 2.98
CA PRO A 80 -1.59 2.61 3.83
C PRO A 80 -0.81 3.15 5.04
N ARG A 81 -0.89 4.47 5.29
CA ARG A 81 -0.14 5.15 6.35
C ARG A 81 -1.02 5.45 7.57
N LEU A 82 -1.00 4.57 8.57
CA LEU A 82 -1.94 4.65 9.72
C LEU A 82 -1.30 5.11 11.03
N LYS A 83 0.00 5.46 11.03
CA LYS A 83 0.71 5.79 12.28
C LYS A 83 0.27 7.12 12.92
N LYS A 84 -0.07 8.12 12.11
CA LYS A 84 -0.42 9.46 12.57
C LYS A 84 -1.95 9.62 12.52
N PRO A 85 -2.63 9.91 13.65
CA PRO A 85 -4.07 10.13 13.67
C PRO A 85 -4.49 11.32 12.80
N ASN A 86 -5.75 11.30 12.34
CA ASN A 86 -6.44 12.41 11.66
C ASN A 86 -5.88 12.84 10.30
N VAL A 87 -4.92 12.10 9.72
CA VAL A 87 -4.34 12.40 8.40
C VAL A 87 -4.19 11.13 7.57
N MET A 88 -3.99 11.28 6.26
CA MET A 88 -3.75 10.14 5.35
C MET A 88 -4.88 9.11 5.41
N GLU A 89 -4.59 7.83 5.19
CA GLU A 89 -5.59 6.75 5.25
C GLU A 89 -6.16 6.51 6.65
N TYR A 90 -5.60 7.10 7.71
CA TYR A 90 -6.19 7.04 9.05
C TYR A 90 -7.61 7.64 9.03
N GLN A 91 -7.84 8.68 8.24
CA GLN A 91 -9.11 9.40 8.17
C GLN A 91 -10.29 8.52 7.74
N GLU A 92 -10.06 7.53 6.87
CA GLU A 92 -11.10 6.62 6.37
C GLU A 92 -11.07 5.26 7.07
N ILE A 93 -9.89 4.75 7.43
CA ILE A 93 -9.74 3.37 7.91
C ILE A 93 -9.91 3.27 9.43
N VAL A 94 -9.54 4.31 10.17
CA VAL A 94 -9.61 4.31 11.64
C VAL A 94 -10.71 5.25 12.10
N ILE A 95 -11.72 4.69 12.75
CA ILE A 95 -12.96 5.38 13.08
C ILE A 95 -13.04 5.56 14.60
N ASN A 96 -13.22 6.80 15.06
CA ASN A 96 -13.38 7.13 16.48
C ASN A 96 -14.30 8.34 16.69
N ASP A 97 -14.80 8.48 17.92
CA ASP A 97 -15.75 9.52 18.33
C ASP A 97 -15.22 10.96 18.30
N LYS A 98 -13.90 11.15 18.22
CA LYS A 98 -13.27 12.49 18.13
C LYS A 98 -13.08 12.96 16.70
N GLN A 99 -12.67 12.05 15.82
CA GLN A 99 -12.41 12.34 14.41
C GLN A 99 -13.71 12.29 13.60
N ASN A 100 -14.45 11.19 13.69
CA ASN A 100 -15.58 10.88 12.80
C ASN A 100 -16.87 11.51 13.33
N THR A 101 -16.97 12.83 13.19
CA THR A 101 -18.14 13.62 13.60
C THR A 101 -18.71 14.40 12.42
N SER A 102 -20.00 14.74 12.47
CA SER A 102 -20.64 15.58 11.45
C SER A 102 -19.98 16.95 11.33
N LYS A 103 -19.48 17.51 12.43
CA LYS A 103 -18.72 18.77 12.44
C LYS A 103 -17.42 18.67 11.64
N ASN A 104 -16.75 17.52 11.67
CA ASN A 104 -15.53 17.28 10.90
C ASN A 104 -15.83 16.78 9.48
N GLY A 105 -17.07 16.86 9.01
CA GLY A 105 -17.45 16.48 7.65
C GLY A 105 -17.69 14.99 7.43
N TYR A 106 -17.87 14.21 8.49
CA TYR A 106 -18.30 12.80 8.42
C TYR A 106 -19.79 12.70 8.71
N CYS A 107 -20.62 12.29 7.76
CA CYS A 107 -22.04 11.97 7.98
C CYS A 107 -22.63 11.44 6.68
N SER A 108 -23.56 10.48 6.74
CA SER A 108 -24.23 9.97 5.54
C SER A 108 -24.94 11.06 4.72
N LEU A 109 -25.41 12.11 5.41
CA LEU A 109 -26.11 13.27 4.84
C LEU A 109 -25.18 14.39 4.36
N VAL A 110 -23.87 14.29 4.61
CA VAL A 110 -22.93 15.32 4.14
C VAL A 110 -22.88 15.29 2.61
N THR A 111 -23.09 16.45 2.00
CA THR A 111 -23.11 16.59 0.53
C THR A 111 -21.73 16.87 -0.03
N ASN A 112 -20.91 17.63 0.69
CA ASN A 112 -19.56 17.99 0.26
C ASN A 112 -18.57 17.97 1.43
N SER A 113 -17.63 17.02 1.39
CA SER A 113 -16.46 16.97 2.25
C SER A 113 -15.39 16.10 1.59
N VAL A 114 -14.13 16.29 1.98
CA VAL A 114 -13.03 15.42 1.52
C VAL A 114 -13.30 13.95 1.91
N HIS A 115 -13.88 13.71 3.10
CA HIS A 115 -14.24 12.36 3.54
C HIS A 115 -15.35 11.73 2.69
N LYS A 116 -16.33 12.52 2.22
CA LYS A 116 -17.35 12.08 1.26
C LYS A 116 -16.73 11.74 -0.09
N LEU A 117 -15.82 12.57 -0.58
CA LEU A 117 -15.08 12.33 -1.83
C LEU A 117 -14.34 10.98 -1.76
N PHE A 118 -13.54 10.74 -0.72
CA PHE A 118 -12.81 9.49 -0.57
C PHE A 118 -13.72 8.28 -0.32
N SER A 119 -14.79 8.45 0.44
CA SER A 119 -15.79 7.38 0.63
C SER A 119 -16.42 6.99 -0.70
N ASN A 120 -16.81 7.97 -1.53
CA ASN A 120 -17.32 7.72 -2.89
C ASN A 120 -16.28 7.05 -3.79
N PHE A 121 -15.02 7.49 -3.74
CA PHE A 121 -13.90 6.87 -4.48
C PHE A 121 -13.74 5.39 -4.11
N TYR A 122 -13.90 5.05 -2.84
CA TYR A 122 -13.92 3.67 -2.37
C TYR A 122 -15.29 3.01 -2.48
N GLU A 123 -16.30 3.61 -3.11
CA GLU A 123 -17.65 3.05 -3.22
C GLU A 123 -18.24 2.67 -1.84
N GLU A 124 -18.11 3.56 -0.86
CA GLU A 124 -18.61 3.42 0.51
C GLU A 124 -19.41 4.66 0.94
N THR A 125 -20.22 4.48 1.98
CA THR A 125 -20.93 5.58 2.63
C THR A 125 -20.01 6.31 3.61
N CYS A 126 -19.91 7.62 3.48
CA CYS A 126 -19.27 8.46 4.50
C CYS A 126 -20.14 8.46 5.75
N MET A 127 -19.74 7.75 6.80
CA MET A 127 -20.48 7.67 8.07
C MET A 127 -19.73 8.39 9.18
N ASP A 128 -20.48 8.99 10.10
CA ASP A 128 -19.92 9.37 11.40
C ASP A 128 -19.74 8.14 12.32
N PHE A 129 -19.16 8.37 13.50
CA PHE A 129 -18.93 7.31 14.47
C PHE A 129 -20.23 6.64 14.94
N ALA A 130 -21.29 7.40 15.20
CA ALA A 130 -22.55 6.88 15.70
C ALA A 130 -23.29 6.03 14.64
N GLU A 131 -23.32 6.51 13.40
CA GLU A 131 -23.81 5.78 12.22
C GLU A 131 -23.03 4.47 12.03
N THR A 132 -21.69 4.54 12.11
CA THR A 132 -20.83 3.36 11.98
C THR A 132 -21.10 2.34 13.08
N MET A 133 -21.25 2.77 14.34
CA MET A 133 -21.55 1.87 15.46
C MET A 133 -22.93 1.22 15.32
N LYS A 134 -23.94 1.97 14.86
CA LYS A 134 -25.26 1.41 14.53
C LYS A 134 -25.16 0.34 13.44
N PHE A 135 -24.45 0.64 12.36
CA PHE A 135 -24.23 -0.32 11.27
C PHE A 135 -23.42 -1.55 11.72
N LYS A 136 -22.35 -1.36 12.51
CA LYS A 136 -21.58 -2.47 13.10
C LYS A 136 -22.48 -3.39 13.93
N ALA A 137 -23.43 -2.84 14.69
CA ALA A 137 -24.36 -3.61 15.49
C ALA A 137 -25.35 -4.46 14.66
N THR A 138 -25.61 -4.10 13.40
CA THR A 138 -26.46 -4.91 12.50
C THR A 138 -25.71 -6.07 11.84
N LEU A 139 -24.37 -6.09 11.90
CA LEU A 139 -23.56 -7.13 11.27
C LEU A 139 -23.55 -8.42 12.11
N PRO A 140 -23.54 -9.61 11.46
CA PRO A 140 -23.34 -10.87 12.16
C PRO A 140 -22.02 -10.88 12.94
N ARG A 141 -21.97 -11.59 14.07
CA ARG A 141 -20.73 -11.74 14.87
C ARG A 141 -19.56 -12.35 14.10
N THR A 142 -19.84 -13.07 13.02
CA THR A 142 -18.83 -13.67 12.13
C THR A 142 -18.26 -12.67 11.12
N ASN A 143 -18.83 -11.47 11.00
CA ASN A 143 -18.37 -10.44 10.08
C ASN A 143 -17.04 -9.83 10.57
N SER A 144 -16.07 -9.74 9.68
CA SER A 144 -14.72 -9.24 9.97
C SER A 144 -14.45 -7.82 9.46
N ARG A 145 -15.48 -7.06 9.04
CA ARG A 145 -15.32 -5.68 8.55
C ARG A 145 -14.69 -4.79 9.61
N TYR A 146 -15.18 -4.82 10.85
CA TYR A 146 -14.67 -3.94 11.90
C TYR A 146 -13.86 -4.72 12.93
N THR A 147 -12.67 -4.21 13.25
CA THR A 147 -11.82 -4.71 14.33
C THR A 147 -11.67 -3.65 15.42
N ASP A 148 -12.01 -4.00 16.66
CA ASP A 148 -11.79 -3.11 17.80
C ASP A 148 -10.29 -2.97 18.08
N LEU A 149 -9.80 -1.74 18.11
CA LEU A 149 -8.42 -1.45 18.48
C LEU A 149 -8.30 -1.32 20.01
N LYS A 150 -7.11 -1.60 20.54
CA LYS A 150 -6.87 -1.50 21.99
C LYS A 150 -6.97 -0.03 22.45
N GLY A 151 -7.99 0.26 23.25
CA GLY A 151 -8.21 1.55 23.90
C GLY A 151 -9.15 2.49 23.14
N LYS A 152 -9.94 3.28 23.90
CA LYS A 152 -10.72 4.45 23.48
C LYS A 152 -11.56 4.28 22.20
N ASN A 153 -12.78 3.75 22.27
CA ASN A 153 -13.83 3.86 21.23
C ASN A 153 -13.32 3.96 19.78
N THR A 154 -12.36 3.11 19.39
CA THR A 154 -11.68 3.20 18.11
C THR A 154 -11.78 1.85 17.44
N ILE A 155 -12.28 1.87 16.21
CA ILE A 155 -12.44 0.68 15.38
C ILE A 155 -11.67 0.87 14.08
N PHE A 156 -11.23 -0.25 13.53
CA PHE A 156 -10.54 -0.33 12.25
C PHE A 156 -11.48 -0.96 11.21
N ASP A 157 -11.65 -0.31 10.06
CA ASP A 157 -12.43 -0.85 8.94
C ASP A 157 -11.53 -1.66 7.99
N ASN A 158 -11.53 -2.99 8.15
CA ASN A 158 -10.81 -3.93 7.30
C ASN A 158 -11.28 -3.90 5.84
N HIS A 159 -12.52 -3.49 5.59
CA HIS A 159 -13.06 -3.41 4.24
C HIS A 159 -12.46 -2.22 3.47
N LEU A 160 -12.41 -1.04 4.10
CA LEU A 160 -11.73 0.12 3.52
C LEU A 160 -10.21 -0.10 3.38
N TYR A 161 -9.58 -0.73 4.37
CA TYR A 161 -8.17 -1.14 4.25
C TYR A 161 -7.92 -2.09 3.09
N TYR A 162 -8.78 -3.10 2.91
CA TYR A 162 -8.74 -3.98 1.73
C TYR A 162 -8.90 -3.21 0.42
N LYS A 163 -9.87 -2.29 0.33
CA LYS A 163 -10.10 -1.49 -0.89
C LYS A 163 -8.88 -0.63 -1.25
N ARG A 164 -8.26 0.02 -0.26
CA ARG A 164 -7.01 0.77 -0.45
C ARG A 164 -5.86 -0.13 -0.93
N LEU A 165 -5.70 -1.31 -0.33
CA LEU A 165 -4.67 -2.28 -0.75
C LEU A 165 -4.92 -2.80 -2.16
N ALA A 166 -6.19 -3.06 -2.52
CA ALA A 166 -6.56 -3.62 -3.82
C ALA A 166 -6.04 -2.76 -4.97
N ILE A 167 -6.09 -1.43 -4.87
CA ILE A 167 -5.57 -0.52 -5.89
C ILE A 167 -4.07 -0.75 -6.14
N SER A 168 -3.29 -0.83 -5.06
CA SER A 168 -1.84 -1.07 -5.13
C SER A 168 -1.55 -2.49 -5.66
N ILE A 169 -2.27 -3.49 -5.19
CA ILE A 169 -2.07 -4.88 -5.62
C ILE A 169 -2.40 -5.04 -7.11
N ASP A 170 -3.53 -4.50 -7.55
CA ASP A 170 -3.97 -4.61 -8.94
C ASP A 170 -2.98 -3.89 -9.87
N THR A 171 -2.53 -2.69 -9.50
CA THR A 171 -1.53 -1.93 -10.27
C THR A 171 -0.25 -2.72 -10.48
N LEU A 172 0.28 -3.33 -9.41
CA LEU A 172 1.47 -4.17 -9.47
C LEU A 172 1.29 -5.37 -10.40
N LEU A 173 0.20 -6.13 -10.21
CA LEU A 173 -0.04 -7.35 -10.96
C LEU A 173 -0.24 -7.06 -12.45
N MET A 174 -0.93 -5.96 -12.79
CA MET A 174 -1.12 -5.52 -14.17
C MET A 174 0.20 -5.07 -14.81
N GLU A 175 1.02 -4.28 -14.13
CA GLU A 175 2.32 -3.83 -14.63
C GLU A 175 3.28 -5.01 -14.88
N ALA A 176 3.35 -5.94 -13.91
CA ALA A 176 4.18 -7.13 -14.04
C ALA A 176 3.73 -8.02 -15.21
N ASN A 177 2.41 -8.22 -15.35
CA ASN A 177 1.84 -9.01 -16.43
C ASN A 177 2.09 -8.36 -17.80
N TYR A 178 1.84 -7.06 -17.92
CA TYR A 178 2.02 -6.32 -19.17
C TYR A 178 3.45 -6.44 -19.70
N ARG A 179 4.44 -6.18 -18.84
CA ARG A 179 5.86 -6.27 -19.22
C ARG A 179 6.33 -7.70 -19.45
N ALA A 180 5.78 -8.69 -18.75
CA ALA A 180 6.08 -10.09 -19.01
C ALA A 180 5.57 -10.52 -20.40
N LYS A 181 4.35 -10.10 -20.76
CA LYS A 181 3.76 -10.33 -22.09
C LYS A 181 4.60 -9.71 -23.20
N LEU A 182 5.11 -8.48 -23.03
CA LEU A 182 6.00 -7.84 -24.02
C LEU A 182 7.30 -8.61 -24.27
N ARG A 183 7.72 -9.47 -23.33
CA ARG A 183 8.95 -10.26 -23.38
C ARG A 183 8.71 -11.74 -23.66
N ASP A 184 7.49 -12.10 -24.01
CA ASP A 184 7.07 -13.48 -24.26
C ASP A 184 7.39 -14.43 -23.09
N THR A 185 7.28 -13.95 -21.84
CA THR A 185 7.69 -14.67 -20.63
C THR A 185 6.66 -14.55 -19.50
N THR A 186 6.97 -15.08 -18.32
CA THR A 186 6.17 -14.90 -17.09
C THR A 186 6.88 -13.95 -16.12
N ALA A 187 6.11 -13.29 -15.25
CA ALA A 187 6.67 -12.46 -14.18
C ALA A 187 6.94 -13.28 -12.92
N TYR A 188 8.08 -13.00 -12.26
CA TYR A 188 8.30 -13.38 -10.87
C TYR A 188 8.20 -12.12 -10.01
N VAL A 189 7.24 -12.06 -9.08
CA VAL A 189 6.97 -10.85 -8.30
C VAL A 189 7.30 -11.07 -6.82
N HIS A 190 8.30 -10.35 -6.34
CA HIS A 190 8.67 -10.28 -4.93
C HIS A 190 8.03 -9.06 -4.27
N VAL A 191 7.12 -9.32 -3.34
CA VAL A 191 6.32 -8.31 -2.64
C VAL A 191 6.76 -8.23 -1.18
N VAL A 192 7.15 -7.03 -0.73
CA VAL A 192 7.32 -6.73 0.70
C VAL A 192 6.01 -6.23 1.30
N GLY A 193 5.86 -6.25 2.62
CA GLY A 193 4.63 -5.79 3.27
C GLY A 193 4.39 -4.29 3.10
N LEU A 194 3.45 -3.90 2.24
CA LEU A 194 3.07 -2.51 2.02
C LEU A 194 2.32 -1.94 3.24
N GLY A 195 2.91 -0.97 3.93
CA GLY A 195 2.36 -0.31 5.12
C GLY A 195 2.40 -1.15 6.39
N LEU A 196 3.10 -2.29 6.36
CA LEU A 196 3.18 -3.21 7.51
C LEU A 196 4.36 -2.92 8.46
N GLY A 197 5.27 -2.02 8.08
CA GLY A 197 6.37 -1.55 8.91
C GLY A 197 5.93 -0.54 9.97
N VAL A 198 6.57 0.62 10.00
CA VAL A 198 6.30 1.69 11.00
C VAL A 198 4.91 2.32 10.87
N TRP A 199 4.20 2.06 9.77
CA TRP A 199 2.86 2.60 9.49
C TRP A 199 1.72 1.75 10.06
N ARG A 200 2.01 0.51 10.44
CA ARG A 200 1.05 -0.40 11.05
C ARG A 200 0.70 0.05 12.48
N ILE A 201 -0.58 -0.09 12.83
CA ILE A 201 -1.09 0.20 14.19
C ILE A 201 -1.61 -1.04 14.93
N SER A 202 -1.84 -2.15 14.23
CA SER A 202 -2.25 -3.41 14.85
C SER A 202 -1.79 -4.63 14.05
N THR A 203 -1.51 -5.74 14.73
CA THR A 203 -0.96 -6.97 14.12
C THR A 203 -1.93 -7.65 13.17
N HIS A 204 -3.25 -7.50 13.36
CA HIS A 204 -4.24 -8.10 12.46
C HIS A 204 -4.13 -7.60 11.02
N GLN A 205 -3.55 -6.42 10.79
CA GLN A 205 -3.31 -5.87 9.45
C GLN A 205 -2.47 -6.81 8.58
N GLU A 206 -1.57 -7.61 9.16
CA GLU A 206 -0.79 -8.61 8.42
C GLU A 206 -1.72 -9.66 7.78
N LYS A 207 -2.68 -10.18 8.57
CA LYS A 207 -3.66 -11.14 8.06
C LYS A 207 -4.51 -10.52 6.96
N VAL A 208 -5.05 -9.31 7.18
CA VAL A 208 -5.90 -8.65 6.18
C VAL A 208 -5.11 -8.33 4.91
N TYR A 209 -3.83 -7.98 5.02
CA TYR A 209 -2.94 -7.78 3.88
C TYR A 209 -2.73 -9.05 3.06
N MET A 210 -2.44 -10.18 3.72
CA MET A 210 -2.28 -11.46 3.05
C MET A 210 -3.60 -11.94 2.42
N ASP A 211 -4.71 -11.79 3.13
CA ASP A 211 -6.05 -12.08 2.60
C ASP A 211 -6.38 -11.19 1.39
N ALA A 212 -5.97 -9.91 1.41
CA ALA A 212 -6.16 -8.99 0.30
C ALA A 212 -5.38 -9.45 -0.93
N PHE A 213 -4.10 -9.77 -0.79
CA PHE A 213 -3.29 -10.33 -1.87
C PHE A 213 -3.91 -11.61 -2.42
N ALA A 214 -4.18 -12.59 -1.55
CA ALA A 214 -4.78 -13.86 -1.95
C ALA A 214 -6.10 -13.65 -2.70
N LYS A 215 -6.95 -12.72 -2.24
CA LYS A 215 -8.22 -12.40 -2.90
C LYS A 215 -8.07 -11.66 -4.22
N ARG A 216 -7.11 -10.74 -4.34
CA ARG A 216 -6.87 -10.01 -5.59
C ARG A 216 -6.29 -10.93 -6.65
N ILE A 217 -5.34 -11.77 -6.24
CA ILE A 217 -4.86 -12.87 -7.05
C ILE A 217 -6.03 -13.81 -7.42
N SER A 218 -6.90 -14.18 -6.47
CA SER A 218 -8.01 -15.10 -6.72
C SER A 218 -9.10 -14.54 -7.64
N LYS A 219 -9.29 -13.21 -7.65
CA LYS A 219 -10.12 -12.52 -8.63
C LYS A 219 -9.48 -12.46 -10.02
N CYS A 220 -8.18 -12.72 -10.11
CA CYS A 220 -7.48 -13.11 -11.32
C CYS A 220 -7.43 -14.66 -11.49
N GLY A 221 -8.24 -15.42 -10.73
CA GLY A 221 -8.34 -16.89 -10.70
C GLY A 221 -7.83 -17.52 -9.39
N GLU A 222 -8.57 -18.46 -8.77
CA GLU A 222 -8.26 -19.09 -7.46
C GLU A 222 -6.80 -19.54 -7.30
N CYS A 223 -6.23 -19.46 -6.09
CA CYS A 223 -4.78 -19.50 -5.87
C CYS A 223 -4.32 -20.58 -4.87
N LYS A 224 -3.33 -21.40 -5.26
CA LYS A 224 -2.47 -22.26 -4.44
C LYS A 224 -1.00 -22.01 -4.82
N ASP A 225 -0.07 -22.28 -3.90
CA ASP A 225 1.37 -22.22 -4.17
C ASP A 225 1.73 -23.10 -5.38
N GLY A 226 2.48 -22.53 -6.35
CA GLY A 226 2.87 -23.20 -7.59
C GLY A 226 1.81 -23.22 -8.70
N GLN A 227 0.62 -22.65 -8.49
CA GLN A 227 -0.44 -22.60 -9.50
C GLN A 227 -0.14 -21.57 -10.61
N ILE A 228 -0.54 -21.90 -11.84
CA ILE A 228 -0.44 -21.05 -13.04
C ILE A 228 -1.82 -20.36 -13.29
N PHE A 229 -1.84 -19.03 -13.44
CA PHE A 229 -3.05 -18.22 -13.63
C PHE A 229 -3.35 -17.96 -15.11
N PRO A 230 -4.27 -18.68 -15.76
CA PRO A 230 -4.58 -18.49 -17.17
C PRO A 230 -4.99 -17.05 -17.47
N ILE A 231 -4.18 -16.42 -18.32
CA ILE A 231 -4.44 -15.13 -18.93
C ILE A 231 -4.57 -15.40 -20.42
N GLU A 232 -5.69 -14.97 -21.00
CA GLU A 232 -5.95 -15.08 -22.43
C GLU A 232 -4.81 -14.39 -23.21
N ASP A 233 -4.27 -15.09 -24.21
CA ASP A 233 -3.10 -14.67 -24.98
C ASP A 233 -1.77 -14.51 -24.20
N HIS A 234 -1.60 -15.23 -23.08
CA HIS A 234 -0.31 -15.30 -22.36
C HIS A 234 0.54 -16.50 -22.81
N PRO A 235 1.83 -16.32 -23.17
CA PRO A 235 2.67 -17.35 -23.80
C PRO A 235 2.86 -18.63 -22.98
N SER A 236 2.89 -18.51 -21.66
CA SER A 236 3.04 -19.65 -20.75
C SER A 236 1.75 -20.01 -20.00
N THR A 237 0.58 -19.72 -20.58
CA THR A 237 -0.75 -19.99 -19.99
C THR A 237 -0.97 -19.40 -18.59
N GLY A 238 -0.15 -18.43 -18.14
CA GLY A 238 -0.42 -17.67 -16.93
C GLY A 238 0.73 -17.15 -16.07
N ILE A 239 0.38 -16.52 -14.95
CA ILE A 239 1.32 -16.12 -13.87
C ILE A 239 1.55 -17.31 -12.92
N LYS A 240 2.76 -17.55 -12.41
CA LYS A 240 3.02 -18.58 -11.38
C LYS A 240 3.37 -17.91 -10.05
N ILE A 241 2.63 -18.21 -8.99
CA ILE A 241 2.84 -17.58 -7.67
C ILE A 241 3.59 -18.51 -6.74
N HIS A 242 4.55 -17.92 -6.03
CA HIS A 242 5.27 -18.57 -4.96
C HIS A 242 5.27 -17.68 -3.71
N ILE A 243 4.91 -18.24 -2.55
CA ILE A 243 4.93 -17.54 -1.27
C ILE A 243 6.04 -18.12 -0.40
N PHE A 244 7.15 -17.40 -0.26
CA PHE A 244 8.25 -17.82 0.61
C PHE A 244 9.08 -16.61 1.06
N GLN A 245 9.80 -16.76 2.18
CA GLN A 245 10.77 -15.76 2.63
C GLN A 245 12.07 -15.92 1.86
N ARG A 246 12.45 -14.91 1.07
CA ARG A 246 13.68 -14.91 0.26
C ARG A 246 14.24 -13.51 0.15
N GLN A 247 15.53 -13.42 -0.15
CA GLN A 247 16.13 -12.15 -0.55
C GLN A 247 15.62 -11.74 -1.94
N PRO A 248 15.35 -10.45 -2.16
CA PRO A 248 14.61 -9.99 -3.34
C PRO A 248 15.38 -10.14 -4.67
N HIS A 249 16.72 -10.12 -4.67
CA HIS A 249 17.52 -10.23 -5.90
C HIS A 249 18.22 -11.59 -6.04
N GLU A 250 17.87 -12.55 -5.19
CA GLU A 250 18.46 -13.88 -5.24
C GLU A 250 18.08 -14.58 -6.57
N LYS A 251 19.08 -15.13 -7.27
CA LYS A 251 18.95 -15.67 -8.62
C LYS A 251 17.89 -16.76 -8.69
N LEU A 252 16.99 -16.70 -9.67
CA LEU A 252 15.97 -17.73 -9.83
C LEU A 252 16.61 -19.07 -10.24
N THR A 253 16.25 -20.16 -9.57
CA THR A 253 16.76 -21.51 -9.86
C THR A 253 15.69 -22.38 -10.53
N ASN A 254 16.13 -23.48 -11.17
CA ASN A 254 15.27 -24.50 -11.79
C ASN A 254 14.39 -23.94 -12.93
N GLU A 255 13.12 -24.35 -13.04
CA GLU A 255 12.15 -23.94 -14.08
C GLU A 255 11.95 -22.41 -14.24
N ASN A 256 12.48 -21.62 -13.30
CA ASN A 256 12.38 -20.16 -13.29
C ASN A 256 13.68 -19.46 -13.75
N ALA A 257 14.73 -20.21 -14.10
CA ALA A 257 16.05 -19.65 -14.45
C ALA A 257 16.02 -18.75 -15.70
N ASP A 258 15.14 -19.05 -16.66
CA ASP A 258 14.98 -18.28 -17.91
C ASP A 258 14.10 -17.03 -17.75
N LYS A 259 13.57 -16.77 -16.54
CA LYS A 259 12.70 -15.61 -16.28
C LYS A 259 13.54 -14.36 -16.04
N ASN A 260 13.66 -13.53 -17.08
CA ASN A 260 14.42 -12.26 -17.05
C ASN A 260 13.69 -11.07 -16.39
N SER A 261 12.59 -11.31 -15.66
CA SER A 261 11.77 -10.24 -15.09
C SER A 261 11.44 -10.52 -13.63
N VAL A 262 12.42 -10.25 -12.76
CA VAL A 262 12.22 -10.17 -11.31
C VAL A 262 11.67 -8.80 -10.98
N TYR A 263 10.42 -8.75 -10.50
CA TYR A 263 9.81 -7.54 -9.98
C TYR A 263 10.07 -7.48 -8.48
N LYS A 264 10.72 -6.42 -8.02
CA LYS A 264 10.83 -6.12 -6.60
C LYS A 264 9.98 -4.92 -6.28
N ILE A 265 9.15 -5.04 -5.27
CA ILE A 265 8.53 -3.87 -4.66
C ILE A 265 9.50 -3.25 -3.66
N SER A 266 9.78 -1.96 -3.82
CA SER A 266 10.35 -1.13 -2.78
C SER A 266 9.26 -0.24 -2.19
N GLU A 267 9.15 -0.21 -0.86
CA GLU A 267 8.56 0.96 -0.21
C GLU A 267 9.62 2.05 -0.23
N GLU A 268 9.57 2.91 -1.25
CA GLU A 268 10.42 4.08 -1.27
C GLU A 268 9.77 5.19 -0.45
N PHE A 269 10.51 5.63 0.57
CA PHE A 269 10.20 6.78 1.38
C PHE A 269 10.32 8.03 0.52
N LEU A 270 9.28 8.35 -0.27
CA LEU A 270 9.30 9.58 -1.04
C LEU A 270 9.46 10.80 -0.14
N PHE A 271 8.97 10.78 1.12
CA PHE A 271 9.21 11.86 2.08
C PHE A 271 9.12 11.38 3.55
N SER A 272 10.14 10.72 4.09
CA SER A 272 10.26 10.60 5.55
C SER A 272 11.65 10.97 6.07
N ASN A 273 11.74 12.18 6.60
CA ASN A 273 12.13 12.33 7.99
C ASN A 273 10.85 12.76 8.72
N CYS A 274 10.19 11.82 9.40
CA CYS A 274 9.25 12.15 10.47
C CYS A 274 10.04 12.60 11.70
#